data_AF-A0A6A6L889-F1
#
_entry.id   AF-A0A6A6L889-F1
#
_cell.length_a   1.000
_cell.length_b   1.000
_cell.length_c   1.000
_cell.angle_alpha   90.00
_cell.angle_beta   90.00
_cell.angle_gamma   90.00
#
_symmetry.space_group_name_H-M   'P 1'
#
loop_
_entity.id
_entity.type
_entity.pdbx_description
1 polymer ?
#
loop_
_entity_poly.entity_id
_entity_poly.type
_entity_poly.pdbx_seq_one_letter_code
_entity_poly.pdbx_strand_id
1 'polypeptide(L)'
;MTLWIFRTLVLLSRNTSQLLHKPPALHSVSLLFFSAFRSTESKPKTTIFDYLVNQLQFSPESASVVSSSTTKYLIEPQNADSVLNFLIKNGFSKAHIENVVRRVPRILSASLENKIKPKIKIFRDLGFNSIDVADIVSADPWILDYSADNKLGPSILALKNVLGSDADVSTLLKISGWFLKKDLERTSIPNIKYLKSCVISSSQIFGCVFNFPRFFLEKPENIKEFVRRVDEMGVDRKSKTFLPAIRVLGSMTKENWERKLKLFRELGFSEDNILFAFRRVAQVLAVSERKIKEMMGFNILKSSPVSATKAVLITPTAKPTFSKVLSLLHSVPNSCKTHFRFPSSKPAVYSISLAGFGGSFYRRKRNFRGGLIAMAAPGSVQKSEEEWRAILSPDQFRILRQKGTEYPGTGLYDKFFDEGVYNCAGCGTPLYKSVTKFNSGCGWPAFYEGFPGAIACNPDPDGMRTEITCAACGGHLGHVFKGEGFPTPTDERHCVNSISLKFVPANSSL
;
A
#
# COMPACT_ATOMS: atom_id res chain seq x y z
N MET A 1 -2.51 25.84 15.73
CA MET A 1 -1.62 24.66 15.81
C MET A 1 -2.40 23.34 15.61
N THR A 2 -3.48 23.13 16.37
CA THR A 2 -4.29 21.90 16.38
C THR A 2 -4.87 21.48 15.03
N LEU A 3 -5.33 22.44 14.21
CA LEU A 3 -5.97 22.15 12.91
C LEU A 3 -4.99 21.62 11.84
N TRP A 4 -3.74 22.12 11.84
CA TRP A 4 -2.70 21.67 10.90
C TRP A 4 -2.26 20.24 11.22
N ILE A 5 -1.99 19.97 12.51
CA ILE A 5 -1.66 18.62 13.01
C ILE A 5 -2.78 17.65 12.63
N PHE A 6 -4.04 18.05 12.82
CA PHE A 6 -5.17 17.20 12.48
C PHE A 6 -5.27 16.88 10.98
N ARG A 7 -5.08 17.88 10.11
CA ARG A 7 -5.06 17.67 8.65
C ARG A 7 -3.93 16.73 8.22
N THR A 8 -2.73 16.91 8.79
CA THR A 8 -1.57 16.05 8.47
C THR A 8 -1.78 14.61 8.96
N LEU A 9 -2.34 14.43 10.16
CA LEU A 9 -2.67 13.09 10.66
C LEU A 9 -3.77 12.40 9.84
N VAL A 10 -4.76 13.15 9.35
CA VAL A 10 -5.79 12.61 8.43
C VAL A 10 -5.12 12.11 7.14
N LEU A 11 -4.18 12.86 6.57
CA LEU A 11 -3.44 12.45 5.37
C LEU A 11 -2.59 11.18 5.64
N LEU A 12 -1.87 11.13 6.76
CA LEU A 12 -1.09 9.96 7.16
C LEU A 12 -1.97 8.72 7.39
N SER A 13 -3.15 8.92 7.99
CA SER A 13 -4.09 7.84 8.27
C SER A 13 -4.65 7.19 7.01
N ARG A 14 -4.85 7.97 5.94
CA ARG A 14 -5.29 7.47 4.63
C ARG A 14 -4.25 6.57 3.98
N ASN A 15 -2.96 6.90 4.08
CA ASN A 15 -1.85 6.05 3.63
C ASN A 15 -1.70 4.77 4.48
N THR A 16 -2.08 4.81 5.76
CA THR A 16 -2.00 3.64 6.65
C THR A 16 -3.11 2.61 6.37
N SER A 17 -4.23 3.03 5.77
CA SER A 17 -5.31 2.12 5.38
C SER A 17 -4.96 1.22 4.19
N GLN A 18 -3.93 1.56 3.40
CA GLN A 18 -3.44 0.76 2.27
C GLN A 18 -2.42 -0.32 2.71
N LEU A 19 -1.77 -0.14 3.87
CA LEU A 19 -0.67 -1.00 4.36
C LEU A 19 -1.11 -2.29 5.07
N LEU A 20 -2.40 -2.62 5.10
CA LEU A 20 -2.92 -3.88 5.66
C LEU A 20 -3.11 -4.99 4.61
N HIS A 21 -2.74 -4.74 3.35
CA HIS A 21 -2.89 -5.69 2.25
C HIS A 21 -1.58 -6.44 1.92
N LYS A 22 -1.64 -7.76 2.16
CA LYS A 22 -0.75 -8.87 1.74
C LYS A 22 0.74 -8.86 2.19
N PRO A 23 1.25 -10.02 2.65
CA PRO A 23 2.70 -10.24 2.78
C PRO A 23 3.32 -10.60 1.40
N PRO A 24 4.61 -10.29 1.16
CA PRO A 24 5.34 -10.80 0.01
C PRO A 24 5.70 -12.28 0.20
N ALA A 25 5.60 -13.07 -0.86
CA ALA A 25 6.10 -14.43 -0.92
C ALA A 25 7.64 -14.39 -1.00
N LEU A 26 8.30 -14.98 -0.01
CA LEU A 26 9.74 -15.16 0.00
C LEU A 26 10.12 -16.22 -1.05
N HIS A 27 10.77 -15.80 -2.13
CA HIS A 27 11.52 -16.70 -3.00
C HIS A 27 13.00 -16.67 -2.61
N SER A 28 13.47 -17.79 -2.07
CA SER A 28 14.89 -18.11 -1.95
C SER A 28 15.41 -18.47 -3.35
N VAL A 29 16.42 -17.73 -3.83
CA VAL A 29 17.14 -18.06 -5.07
C VAL A 29 18.40 -18.82 -4.66
N SER A 30 18.41 -20.12 -4.95
CA SER A 30 19.62 -20.95 -4.90
C SER A 30 20.25 -20.92 -6.31
N LEU A 31 21.50 -20.48 -6.39
CA LEU A 31 22.33 -20.53 -7.59
C LEU A 31 23.01 -21.90 -7.68
N LEU A 32 22.83 -22.63 -8.79
CA LEU A 32 23.77 -23.69 -9.16
C LEU A 32 24.08 -23.68 -10.67
N PHE A 33 25.34 -23.32 -10.93
CA PHE A 33 26.31 -23.88 -11.86
C PHE A 33 25.83 -24.62 -13.13
N PHE A 34 26.29 -24.10 -14.28
CA PHE A 34 26.44 -24.85 -15.52
C PHE A 34 27.54 -25.90 -15.39
N SER A 35 27.23 -27.15 -15.76
CA SER A 35 28.21 -28.12 -16.26
C SER A 35 27.60 -28.89 -17.42
N ALA A 36 28.28 -28.85 -18.56
CA ALA A 36 28.03 -29.71 -19.72
C ALA A 36 28.52 -31.14 -19.43
N PHE A 37 27.86 -32.17 -19.98
CA PHE A 37 28.53 -33.27 -20.70
C PHE A 37 27.56 -34.26 -21.37
N ARG A 38 27.89 -34.55 -22.64
CA ARG A 38 27.69 -35.70 -23.55
C ARG A 38 26.42 -36.57 -23.60
N SER A 39 26.12 -36.88 -24.86
CA SER A 39 25.09 -37.71 -25.47
C SER A 39 25.14 -39.20 -25.12
N THR A 40 23.95 -39.79 -24.93
CA THR A 40 23.59 -41.13 -25.40
C THR A 40 22.12 -41.14 -25.87
N GLU A 41 21.87 -41.76 -27.02
CA GLU A 41 20.56 -41.84 -27.66
C GLU A 41 19.56 -42.68 -26.86
N SER A 42 18.44 -42.06 -26.50
CA SER A 42 17.17 -42.73 -26.21
C SER A 42 16.04 -41.78 -26.62
N LYS A 43 14.87 -42.31 -27.02
CA LYS A 43 13.68 -41.57 -27.52
C LYS A 43 13.54 -40.20 -26.82
N PRO A 44 13.29 -39.10 -27.55
CA PRO A 44 13.43 -37.75 -27.01
C PRO A 44 12.53 -37.61 -25.79
N LYS A 45 13.15 -37.52 -24.61
CA LYS A 45 12.44 -37.11 -23.39
C LYS A 45 12.04 -35.66 -23.60
N THR A 46 10.81 -35.43 -24.04
CA THR A 46 10.23 -34.10 -24.11
C THR A 46 10.40 -33.46 -22.74
N THR A 47 11.14 -32.37 -22.67
CA THR A 47 11.37 -31.72 -21.39
C THR A 47 10.05 -31.12 -20.89
N ILE A 48 9.89 -30.98 -19.56
CA ILE A 48 8.70 -30.33 -18.98
C ILE A 48 8.54 -28.92 -19.56
N PHE A 49 9.66 -28.23 -19.81
CA PHE A 49 9.66 -26.91 -20.44
C PHE A 49 9.08 -26.97 -21.86
N ASP A 50 9.56 -27.89 -22.71
CA ASP A 50 9.06 -28.04 -24.08
C ASP A 50 7.58 -28.39 -24.11
N TYR A 51 7.10 -29.20 -23.16
CA TYR A 51 5.68 -29.51 -23.02
C TYR A 51 4.86 -28.26 -22.66
N LEU A 52 5.30 -27.47 -21.67
CA LEU A 52 4.60 -26.25 -21.25
C LEU A 52 4.55 -25.20 -22.36
N VAL A 53 5.65 -24.99 -23.09
CA VAL A 53 5.74 -24.00 -24.17
C VAL A 53 5.04 -24.49 -25.43
N ASN A 54 5.38 -25.69 -25.92
CA ASN A 54 4.93 -26.12 -27.24
C ASN A 54 3.52 -26.70 -27.24
N GLN A 55 3.11 -27.41 -26.18
CA GLN A 55 1.77 -28.00 -26.09
C GLN A 55 0.77 -27.07 -25.40
N LEU A 56 1.18 -26.45 -24.29
CA LEU A 56 0.27 -25.61 -23.50
C LEU A 56 0.35 -24.12 -23.84
N GLN A 57 1.30 -23.71 -24.69
CA GLN A 57 1.48 -22.32 -25.13
C GLN A 57 1.70 -21.36 -23.96
N PHE A 58 2.39 -21.82 -22.91
CA PHE A 58 2.79 -20.94 -21.82
C PHE A 58 3.86 -19.97 -22.29
N SER A 59 3.93 -18.79 -21.66
CA SER A 59 5.07 -17.90 -21.86
C SER A 59 6.38 -18.62 -21.48
N PRO A 60 7.49 -18.41 -22.21
CA PRO A 60 8.79 -18.97 -21.87
C PRO A 60 9.20 -18.68 -20.42
N GLU A 61 8.85 -17.50 -19.90
CA GLU A 61 9.10 -17.08 -18.53
C GLU A 61 8.34 -17.94 -17.52
N SER A 62 7.02 -18.09 -17.68
CA SER A 62 6.20 -18.95 -16.82
C SER A 62 6.64 -20.41 -16.90
N ALA A 63 6.96 -20.90 -18.11
CA ALA A 63 7.41 -22.26 -18.32
C ALA A 63 8.72 -22.56 -17.59
N SER A 64 9.64 -21.60 -17.50
CA SER A 64 10.91 -21.75 -16.77
C SER A 64 10.73 -21.80 -15.24
N VAL A 65 9.85 -20.94 -14.69
CA VAL A 65 9.50 -20.96 -13.26
C VAL A 65 8.81 -22.26 -12.87
N VAL A 66 7.92 -22.76 -13.74
CA VAL A 66 7.23 -24.02 -13.52
C VAL A 66 8.19 -25.19 -13.67
N SER A 67 8.97 -25.28 -14.74
CA SER A 67 9.85 -26.44 -15.00
C SER A 67 10.84 -26.66 -13.85
N SER A 68 11.47 -25.61 -13.34
CA SER A 68 12.40 -25.67 -12.19
C SER A 68 11.77 -26.21 -10.89
N SER A 69 10.48 -25.94 -10.65
CA SER A 69 9.76 -26.38 -9.44
C SER A 69 9.00 -27.71 -9.61
N THR A 70 8.85 -28.16 -10.85
CA THR A 70 7.96 -29.27 -11.25
C THR A 70 8.71 -30.59 -11.48
N THR A 71 10.04 -30.54 -11.69
CA THR A 71 10.91 -31.73 -11.85
C THR A 71 10.77 -32.77 -10.74
N LYS A 72 10.33 -32.36 -9.54
CA LYS A 72 10.10 -33.24 -8.39
C LYS A 72 8.72 -33.95 -8.40
N TYR A 73 7.73 -33.42 -9.10
CA TYR A 73 6.32 -33.83 -8.96
C TYR A 73 5.67 -34.34 -10.25
N LEU A 74 6.29 -34.08 -11.39
CA LEU A 74 5.73 -34.36 -12.72
C LEU A 74 6.74 -35.22 -13.47
N ILE A 75 6.68 -36.51 -13.17
CA ILE A 75 7.62 -37.52 -13.69
C ILE A 75 7.30 -37.83 -15.16
N GLU A 76 6.04 -37.71 -15.56
CA GLU A 76 5.55 -37.94 -16.93
C GLU A 76 4.55 -36.85 -17.35
N PRO A 77 4.88 -36.04 -18.39
CA PRO A 77 4.03 -34.93 -18.86
C PRO A 77 2.61 -35.35 -19.26
N GLN A 78 2.43 -36.56 -19.83
CA GLN A 78 1.13 -37.08 -20.24
C GLN A 78 0.08 -37.17 -19.10
N ASN A 79 0.51 -37.24 -17.85
CA ASN A 79 -0.40 -37.30 -16.71
C ASN A 79 -1.10 -35.94 -16.46
N ALA A 80 -0.51 -34.85 -16.93
CA ALA A 80 -1.08 -33.51 -16.83
C ALA A 80 -2.24 -33.28 -17.81
N ASP A 81 -2.24 -33.94 -18.97
CA ASP A 81 -3.24 -33.73 -20.04
C ASP A 81 -4.67 -33.96 -19.54
N SER A 82 -4.87 -34.99 -18.72
CA SER A 82 -6.19 -35.32 -18.15
C SER A 82 -6.74 -34.19 -17.27
N VAL A 83 -5.89 -33.60 -16.42
CA VAL A 83 -6.25 -32.49 -15.53
C VAL A 83 -6.51 -31.23 -16.34
N LEU A 84 -5.64 -30.93 -17.31
CA LEU A 84 -5.73 -29.74 -18.13
C LEU A 84 -6.97 -29.73 -19.02
N ASN A 85 -7.22 -30.84 -19.72
CA ASN A 85 -8.43 -31.01 -20.52
C ASN A 85 -9.69 -30.89 -19.68
N PHE A 86 -9.68 -31.42 -18.46
CA PHE A 86 -10.78 -31.23 -17.53
C PHE A 86 -10.98 -29.76 -17.15
N LEU A 87 -9.93 -29.03 -16.80
CA LEU A 87 -10.03 -27.61 -16.45
C LEU A 87 -10.57 -26.78 -17.63
N ILE A 88 -10.03 -26.98 -18.84
CA ILE A 88 -10.51 -26.32 -20.06
C ILE A 88 -12.00 -26.60 -20.29
N LYS A 89 -12.41 -27.87 -20.20
CA LYS A 89 -13.82 -28.28 -20.34
C LYS A 89 -14.73 -27.67 -19.27
N ASN A 90 -14.19 -27.27 -18.12
CA ASN A 90 -14.93 -26.59 -17.06
C ASN A 90 -14.80 -25.05 -17.11
N GLY A 91 -14.36 -24.48 -18.24
CA GLY A 91 -14.38 -23.03 -18.49
C GLY A 91 -13.09 -22.30 -18.13
N PHE A 92 -12.00 -23.01 -17.83
CA PHE A 92 -10.71 -22.36 -17.56
C PHE A 92 -10.05 -21.96 -18.87
N SER A 93 -9.69 -20.67 -18.97
CA SER A 93 -8.88 -20.16 -20.07
C SER A 93 -7.41 -20.61 -19.93
N LYS A 94 -6.63 -20.52 -21.01
CA LYS A 94 -5.19 -20.76 -20.96
C LYS A 94 -4.48 -19.87 -19.93
N ALA A 95 -4.87 -18.60 -19.83
CA ALA A 95 -4.33 -17.67 -18.84
C ALA A 95 -4.65 -18.10 -17.40
N HIS A 96 -5.87 -18.61 -17.15
CA HIS A 96 -6.22 -19.16 -15.83
C HIS A 96 -5.33 -20.33 -15.47
N ILE A 97 -5.15 -21.27 -16.40
CA ILE A 97 -4.32 -22.47 -16.22
C ILE A 97 -2.86 -22.09 -15.99
N GLU A 98 -2.30 -21.21 -16.81
CA GLU A 98 -0.92 -20.71 -16.65
C GLU A 98 -0.71 -20.12 -15.26
N ASN A 99 -1.61 -19.25 -14.80
CA ASN A 99 -1.51 -18.64 -13.48
C ASN A 99 -1.64 -19.65 -12.33
N VAL A 100 -2.54 -20.64 -12.46
CA VAL A 100 -2.72 -21.72 -11.49
C VAL A 100 -1.48 -22.59 -11.38
N VAL A 101 -0.96 -23.07 -12.52
CA VAL A 101 0.21 -23.95 -12.59
C VAL A 101 1.46 -23.23 -12.09
N ARG A 102 1.64 -21.95 -12.46
CA ARG A 102 2.76 -21.12 -11.98
C ARG A 102 2.81 -21.01 -10.45
N ARG A 103 1.64 -20.94 -9.79
CA ARG A 103 1.55 -20.79 -8.33
C ARG A 103 1.53 -22.12 -7.58
N VAL A 104 0.90 -23.14 -8.17
CA VAL A 104 0.77 -24.48 -7.58
C VAL A 104 1.06 -25.54 -8.65
N PRO A 105 2.34 -25.78 -9.00
CA PRO A 105 2.70 -26.69 -10.08
C PRO A 105 2.29 -28.15 -9.84
N ARG A 106 2.22 -28.55 -8.56
CA ARG A 106 1.75 -29.89 -8.12
C ARG A 106 0.32 -30.23 -8.56
N ILE A 107 -0.48 -29.25 -9.02
CA ILE A 107 -1.83 -29.50 -9.50
C ILE A 107 -1.84 -30.40 -10.74
N LEU A 108 -0.79 -30.34 -11.56
CA LEU A 108 -0.68 -31.12 -12.79
C LEU A 108 -0.50 -32.63 -12.52
N SER A 109 0.00 -33.01 -11.35
CA SER A 109 0.08 -34.40 -10.91
C SER A 109 -0.95 -34.77 -9.84
N ALA A 110 -1.90 -33.88 -9.54
CA ALA A 110 -2.95 -34.16 -8.58
C ALA A 110 -3.99 -35.12 -9.17
N SER A 111 -4.48 -36.04 -8.34
CA SER A 111 -5.55 -36.95 -8.73
C SER A 111 -6.82 -36.19 -9.16
N LEU A 112 -7.18 -36.33 -10.43
CA LEU A 112 -8.33 -35.65 -11.02
C LEU A 112 -9.64 -36.04 -10.30
N GLU A 113 -9.90 -37.34 -10.13
CA GLU A 113 -11.13 -37.86 -9.52
C GLU A 113 -11.25 -37.53 -8.04
N ASN A 114 -10.15 -37.64 -7.28
CA ASN A 114 -10.22 -37.55 -5.82
C ASN A 114 -9.94 -36.14 -5.29
N LYS A 115 -9.16 -35.33 -6.01
CA LYS A 115 -8.76 -34.00 -5.53
C LYS A 115 -9.45 -32.86 -6.27
N ILE A 116 -9.53 -32.90 -7.59
CA ILE A 116 -9.94 -31.71 -8.37
C ILE A 116 -11.46 -31.72 -8.61
N LYS A 117 -11.97 -32.80 -9.20
CA LYS A 117 -13.40 -32.93 -9.56
C LYS A 117 -14.37 -32.64 -8.40
N PRO A 118 -14.19 -33.19 -7.18
CA PRO A 118 -15.14 -32.98 -6.09
C PRO A 118 -15.24 -31.50 -5.69
N LYS A 119 -14.11 -30.78 -5.74
CA LYS A 119 -14.05 -29.37 -5.34
C LYS A 119 -14.70 -28.45 -6.37
N ILE A 120 -14.42 -28.69 -7.65
CA ILE A 120 -15.10 -27.97 -8.74
C ILE A 120 -16.61 -28.27 -8.73
N LYS A 121 -16.99 -29.52 -8.43
CA LYS A 121 -18.39 -29.91 -8.29
C LYS A 121 -19.09 -29.13 -7.16
N ILE A 122 -18.47 -28.99 -5.99
CA ILE A 122 -19.02 -28.21 -4.87
C ILE A 122 -19.40 -26.79 -5.29
N PHE A 123 -18.53 -26.08 -6.02
CA PHE A 123 -18.87 -24.74 -6.49
C PHE A 123 -20.09 -24.73 -7.41
N ARG A 124 -20.17 -25.69 -8.35
CA ARG A 124 -21.31 -25.78 -9.27
C ARG A 124 -22.61 -26.14 -8.55
N ASP A 125 -22.55 -27.09 -7.63
CA ASP A 125 -23.70 -27.52 -6.81
C ASP A 125 -24.18 -26.35 -5.93
N LEU A 126 -23.28 -25.44 -5.55
CA LEU A 126 -23.57 -24.20 -4.83
C LEU A 126 -23.94 -23.03 -5.76
N GLY A 127 -24.16 -23.25 -7.05
CA GLY A 127 -24.71 -22.24 -7.98
C GLY A 127 -23.69 -21.33 -8.68
N PHE A 128 -22.38 -21.56 -8.51
CA PHE A 128 -21.36 -20.79 -9.23
C PHE A 128 -21.24 -21.27 -10.68
N ASN A 129 -21.22 -20.32 -11.63
CA ASN A 129 -20.98 -20.65 -13.03
C ASN A 129 -19.51 -20.99 -13.29
N SER A 130 -19.23 -21.65 -14.41
CA SER A 130 -17.89 -22.10 -14.80
C SER A 130 -16.84 -20.99 -14.86
N ILE A 131 -17.23 -19.78 -15.28
CA ILE A 131 -16.31 -18.63 -15.42
C ILE A 131 -15.91 -18.13 -14.03
N ASP A 132 -16.87 -17.96 -13.13
CA ASP A 132 -16.61 -17.56 -11.75
C ASP A 132 -15.75 -18.57 -11.02
N VAL A 133 -15.98 -19.87 -11.22
CA VAL A 133 -15.14 -20.92 -10.64
C VAL A 133 -13.70 -20.82 -11.15
N ALA A 134 -13.53 -20.59 -12.46
CA ALA A 134 -12.20 -20.43 -13.04
C ALA A 134 -11.46 -19.20 -12.48
N ASP A 135 -12.15 -18.07 -12.35
CA ASP A 135 -11.61 -16.84 -11.77
C ASP A 135 -11.23 -17.03 -10.29
N ILE A 136 -12.10 -17.66 -9.49
CA ILE A 136 -11.87 -17.92 -8.06
C ILE A 136 -10.63 -18.81 -7.89
N VAL A 137 -10.59 -19.93 -8.61
CA VAL A 137 -9.47 -20.88 -8.53
C VAL A 137 -8.18 -20.25 -9.04
N SER A 138 -8.22 -19.42 -10.09
CA SER A 138 -7.03 -18.73 -10.57
C SER A 138 -6.53 -17.68 -9.57
N ALA A 139 -7.43 -16.96 -8.91
CA ALA A 139 -7.10 -15.99 -7.88
C ALA A 139 -6.49 -16.62 -6.62
N ASP A 140 -6.96 -17.80 -6.21
CA ASP A 140 -6.39 -18.58 -5.10
C ASP A 140 -6.40 -20.10 -5.37
N PRO A 141 -5.36 -20.63 -6.04
CA PRO A 141 -5.31 -22.05 -6.41
C PRO A 141 -5.25 -23.02 -5.22
N TRP A 142 -4.82 -22.56 -4.03
CA TRP A 142 -4.76 -23.38 -2.82
C TRP A 142 -6.13 -23.78 -2.28
N ILE A 143 -7.21 -23.14 -2.74
CA ILE A 143 -8.58 -23.55 -2.45
C ILE A 143 -8.84 -25.00 -2.85
N LEU A 144 -8.11 -25.49 -3.87
CA LEU A 144 -8.18 -26.88 -4.32
C LEU A 144 -7.41 -27.88 -3.45
N ASP A 145 -6.72 -27.44 -2.40
CA ASP A 145 -6.13 -28.33 -1.40
C ASP A 145 -7.03 -28.56 -0.19
N TYR A 146 -8.11 -27.80 -0.03
CA TYR A 146 -8.97 -27.88 1.14
C TYR A 146 -9.81 -29.16 1.15
N SER A 147 -10.19 -29.66 2.32
CA SER A 147 -11.13 -30.77 2.39
C SER A 147 -12.46 -30.35 1.77
N ALA A 148 -12.94 -31.12 0.80
CA ALA A 148 -14.14 -30.84 0.03
C ALA A 148 -15.36 -30.73 0.96
N ASP A 149 -15.67 -31.80 1.67
CA ASP A 149 -16.92 -31.90 2.44
C ASP A 149 -16.81 -31.28 3.84
N ASN A 150 -15.65 -31.37 4.49
CA ASN A 150 -15.50 -30.89 5.86
C ASN A 150 -15.20 -29.39 5.97
N LYS A 151 -14.81 -28.73 4.87
CA LYS A 151 -14.38 -27.32 4.90
C LYS A 151 -14.96 -26.48 3.78
N LEU A 152 -14.71 -26.86 2.53
CA LEU A 152 -14.99 -25.99 1.40
C LEU A 152 -16.49 -25.72 1.24
N GLY A 153 -17.31 -26.78 1.14
CA GLY A 153 -18.76 -26.68 0.98
C GLY A 153 -19.43 -25.90 2.12
N PRO A 154 -19.25 -26.32 3.40
CA PRO A 154 -19.86 -25.62 4.53
C PRO A 154 -19.44 -24.15 4.63
N SER A 155 -18.17 -23.83 4.37
CA SER A 155 -17.68 -22.45 4.45
C SER A 155 -18.29 -21.54 3.40
N ILE A 156 -18.45 -22.03 2.15
CA ILE A 156 -19.08 -21.26 1.07
C ILE A 156 -20.57 -21.07 1.37
N LEU A 157 -21.26 -22.11 1.85
CA LEU A 157 -22.67 -22.02 2.21
C LEU A 157 -22.89 -21.01 3.35
N ALA A 158 -22.03 -21.05 4.38
CA ALA A 158 -22.07 -20.09 5.48
C ALA A 158 -21.88 -18.65 4.99
N LEU A 159 -20.94 -18.44 4.05
CA LEU A 159 -20.73 -17.15 3.40
C LEU A 159 -21.96 -16.68 2.60
N LYS A 160 -22.60 -17.57 1.83
CA LYS A 160 -23.84 -17.26 1.11
C LYS A 160 -24.94 -16.78 2.06
N ASN A 161 -25.09 -17.44 3.21
CA ASN A 161 -26.09 -17.06 4.22
C ASN A 161 -25.85 -15.67 4.82
N VAL A 162 -24.60 -15.23 4.95
CA VAL A 162 -24.29 -13.91 5.52
C VAL A 162 -24.17 -12.79 4.48
N LEU A 163 -23.70 -13.08 3.26
CA LEU A 163 -23.57 -12.07 2.21
C LEU A 163 -24.85 -11.91 1.40
N GLY A 164 -25.63 -12.99 1.23
CA GLY A 164 -26.95 -12.97 0.60
C GLY A 164 -26.93 -13.03 -0.94
N SER A 165 -25.76 -13.05 -1.57
CA SER A 165 -25.60 -13.12 -3.03
C SER A 165 -24.37 -13.92 -3.44
N ASP A 166 -24.52 -14.70 -4.51
CA ASP A 166 -23.44 -15.51 -5.10
C ASP A 166 -22.35 -14.63 -5.71
N ALA A 167 -22.74 -13.47 -6.25
CA ALA A 167 -21.80 -12.49 -6.80
C ALA A 167 -20.91 -11.90 -5.70
N ASP A 168 -21.46 -11.64 -4.51
CA ASP A 168 -20.69 -11.12 -3.38
C ASP A 168 -19.73 -12.17 -2.82
N VAL A 169 -20.18 -13.43 -2.72
CA VAL A 169 -19.30 -14.54 -2.32
C VAL A 169 -18.19 -14.74 -3.36
N SER A 170 -18.53 -14.75 -4.65
CA SER A 170 -17.57 -14.85 -5.75
C SER A 170 -16.50 -13.74 -5.66
N THR A 171 -16.94 -12.50 -5.47
CA THR A 171 -16.06 -11.33 -5.30
C THR A 171 -15.15 -11.50 -4.07
N LEU A 172 -15.68 -11.93 -2.93
CA LEU A 172 -14.88 -12.17 -1.72
C LEU A 172 -13.82 -13.25 -1.95
N LEU A 173 -14.18 -14.35 -2.62
CA LEU A 173 -13.27 -15.46 -2.86
C LEU A 173 -12.16 -15.08 -3.86
N LYS A 174 -12.46 -14.27 -4.88
CA LYS A 174 -11.44 -13.71 -5.79
C LYS A 174 -10.47 -12.78 -5.05
N ILE A 175 -10.95 -11.98 -4.10
CA ILE A 175 -10.10 -11.05 -3.33
C ILE A 175 -9.32 -11.78 -2.22
N SER A 176 -9.93 -12.76 -1.56
CA SER A 176 -9.43 -13.35 -0.31
C SER A 176 -9.88 -14.79 -0.07
N GLY A 177 -9.71 -15.68 -1.04
CA GLY A 177 -9.98 -17.12 -0.91
C GLY A 177 -9.28 -17.80 0.29
N TRP A 178 -8.11 -17.28 0.69
CA TRP A 178 -7.31 -17.77 1.83
C TRP A 178 -8.08 -17.82 3.15
N PHE A 179 -9.12 -17.00 3.27
CA PHE A 179 -10.04 -16.93 4.41
C PHE A 179 -10.70 -18.29 4.72
N LEU A 180 -11.02 -19.08 3.70
CA LEU A 180 -11.66 -20.40 3.85
C LEU A 180 -10.76 -21.45 4.53
N LYS A 181 -9.46 -21.17 4.69
CA LYS A 181 -8.56 -22.02 5.48
C LYS A 181 -8.94 -22.01 6.97
N LYS A 182 -9.56 -20.93 7.44
CA LYS A 182 -9.96 -20.74 8.84
C LYS A 182 -11.37 -21.25 9.07
N ASP A 183 -11.67 -21.53 10.34
CA ASP A 183 -13.01 -21.90 10.77
C ASP A 183 -13.89 -20.64 10.86
N LEU A 184 -14.70 -20.46 9.81
CA LEU A 184 -15.55 -19.28 9.65
C LEU A 184 -16.75 -19.32 10.58
N GLU A 185 -17.30 -20.50 10.84
CA GLU A 185 -18.45 -20.70 11.71
C GLU A 185 -18.11 -20.32 13.16
N ARG A 186 -16.85 -20.50 13.57
CA ARG A 186 -16.39 -20.07 14.90
C ARG A 186 -16.05 -18.59 15.00
N THR A 187 -15.77 -17.92 13.88
CA THR A 187 -15.22 -16.55 13.89
C THR A 187 -16.05 -15.58 13.06
N SER A 188 -15.87 -15.57 11.75
CA SER A 188 -16.41 -14.54 10.86
C SER A 188 -17.91 -14.55 10.74
N ILE A 189 -18.55 -15.71 10.75
CA ILE A 189 -20.00 -15.83 10.64
C ILE A 189 -20.69 -15.23 11.88
N PRO A 190 -20.33 -15.61 13.13
CA PRO A 190 -20.81 -14.92 14.33
C PRO A 190 -20.54 -13.41 14.33
N ASN A 191 -19.35 -13.00 13.89
CA ASN A 191 -18.97 -11.58 13.86
C ASN A 191 -19.85 -10.77 12.89
N ILE A 192 -20.08 -11.27 11.68
CA ILE A 192 -20.95 -10.61 10.70
C ILE A 192 -22.40 -10.57 11.20
N LYS A 193 -22.90 -11.68 11.75
CA LYS A 193 -24.27 -11.75 12.32
C LYS A 193 -24.45 -10.76 13.47
N TYR A 194 -23.50 -10.67 14.38
CA TYR A 194 -23.52 -9.72 15.48
C TYR A 194 -23.48 -8.27 14.98
N LEU A 195 -22.59 -7.93 14.04
CA LEU A 195 -22.54 -6.57 13.50
C LEU A 195 -23.84 -6.18 12.78
N LYS A 196 -24.53 -7.12 12.11
CA LYS A 196 -25.87 -6.90 11.56
C LYS A 196 -26.91 -6.63 12.65
N SER A 197 -26.86 -7.33 13.78
CA SER A 197 -27.79 -7.07 14.89
C SER A 197 -27.52 -5.73 15.60
N CYS A 198 -26.33 -5.15 15.44
CA CYS A 198 -25.98 -3.83 15.96
C CYS A 198 -26.56 -2.64 15.16
N VAL A 199 -27.47 -2.86 14.21
CA VAL A 199 -28.07 -1.81 13.35
C VAL A 199 -27.05 -1.14 12.42
N ILE A 200 -25.98 -1.87 12.05
CA ILE A 200 -25.00 -1.44 11.06
C ILE A 200 -25.47 -1.92 9.68
N SER A 201 -25.41 -1.06 8.67
CA SER A 201 -25.89 -1.42 7.33
C SER A 201 -25.04 -2.52 6.68
N SER A 202 -25.67 -3.43 5.93
CA SER A 202 -24.96 -4.48 5.19
C SER A 202 -23.90 -3.92 4.25
N SER A 203 -24.16 -2.76 3.62
CA SER A 203 -23.19 -2.07 2.76
C SER A 203 -21.89 -1.73 3.49
N GLN A 204 -21.98 -1.20 4.73
CA GLN A 204 -20.80 -0.90 5.53
C GLN A 204 -20.06 -2.18 5.93
N ILE A 205 -20.80 -3.21 6.35
CA ILE A 205 -20.23 -4.50 6.76
C ILE A 205 -19.49 -5.13 5.58
N PHE A 206 -20.13 -5.21 4.41
CA PHE A 206 -19.55 -5.84 3.22
C PHE A 206 -18.35 -5.04 2.70
N GLY A 207 -18.43 -3.71 2.69
CA GLY A 207 -17.27 -2.87 2.43
C GLY A 207 -16.10 -3.20 3.35
N CYS A 208 -16.35 -3.46 4.63
CA CYS A 208 -15.30 -3.88 5.56
C CYS A 208 -14.83 -5.33 5.30
N VAL A 209 -15.72 -6.26 4.98
CA VAL A 209 -15.38 -7.67 4.68
C VAL A 209 -14.46 -7.77 3.47
N PHE A 210 -14.74 -7.04 2.39
CA PHE A 210 -13.92 -7.07 1.18
C PHE A 210 -12.56 -6.40 1.36
N ASN A 211 -12.50 -5.29 2.09
CA ASN A 211 -11.25 -4.55 2.28
C ASN A 211 -10.41 -5.07 3.46
N PHE A 212 -11.02 -5.62 4.49
CA PHE A 212 -10.34 -6.05 5.72
C PHE A 212 -10.81 -7.44 6.22
N PRO A 213 -10.72 -8.50 5.41
CA PRO A 213 -11.24 -9.82 5.77
C PRO A 213 -10.62 -10.42 7.04
N ARG A 214 -9.34 -10.11 7.35
CA ARG A 214 -8.70 -10.56 8.60
C ARG A 214 -9.40 -10.06 9.86
N PHE A 215 -9.99 -8.86 9.83
CA PHE A 215 -10.65 -8.29 10.99
C PHE A 215 -11.83 -9.17 11.46
N PHE A 216 -12.49 -9.85 10.52
CA PHE A 216 -13.61 -10.75 10.84
C PHE A 216 -13.14 -12.10 11.39
N LEU A 217 -11.85 -12.40 11.41
CA LEU A 217 -11.29 -13.62 12.02
C LEU A 217 -10.97 -13.44 13.51
N GLU A 218 -11.21 -12.25 14.06
CA GLU A 218 -11.11 -11.99 15.50
C GLU A 218 -12.11 -12.83 16.31
N LYS A 219 -11.82 -13.04 17.59
CA LYS A 219 -12.73 -13.71 18.51
C LYS A 219 -14.03 -12.90 18.64
N PRO A 220 -15.22 -13.53 18.66
CA PRO A 220 -16.49 -12.82 18.81
C PRO A 220 -16.58 -11.92 20.04
N GLU A 221 -15.94 -12.31 21.13
CA GLU A 221 -15.87 -11.54 22.37
C GLU A 221 -15.11 -10.23 22.16
N ASN A 222 -14.02 -10.26 21.38
CA ASN A 222 -13.24 -9.06 21.06
C ASN A 222 -14.07 -8.08 20.22
N ILE A 223 -14.80 -8.57 19.21
CA ILE A 223 -15.64 -7.71 18.36
C ILE A 223 -16.73 -7.02 19.20
N LYS A 224 -17.39 -7.74 20.09
CA LYS A 224 -18.39 -7.19 21.03
C LYS A 224 -17.78 -6.10 21.91
N GLU A 225 -16.59 -6.35 22.45
CA GLU A 225 -15.88 -5.38 23.29
C GLU A 225 -15.47 -4.13 22.50
N PHE A 226 -14.99 -4.28 21.26
CA PHE A 226 -14.64 -3.14 20.43
C PHE A 226 -15.87 -2.30 20.04
N VAL A 227 -17.01 -2.94 19.73
CA VAL A 227 -18.29 -2.24 19.50
C VAL A 227 -18.68 -1.43 20.74
N ARG A 228 -18.66 -2.06 21.91
CA ARG A 228 -18.97 -1.41 23.20
C ARG A 228 -18.10 -0.17 23.43
N ARG A 229 -16.78 -0.28 23.25
CA ARG A 229 -15.86 0.84 23.41
C ARG A 229 -16.08 1.97 22.41
N VAL A 230 -16.47 1.66 21.17
CA VAL A 230 -16.78 2.68 20.16
C VAL A 230 -18.09 3.39 20.46
N ASP A 231 -19.10 2.67 20.98
CA ASP A 231 -20.35 3.27 21.46
C ASP A 231 -20.09 4.22 22.64
N GLU A 232 -19.27 3.83 23.61
CA GLU A 232 -18.85 4.69 24.74
C GLU A 232 -18.16 5.98 24.28
N MET A 233 -17.44 5.93 23.16
CA MET A 233 -16.79 7.10 22.56
C MET A 233 -17.76 7.98 21.74
N GLY A 234 -19.03 7.58 21.64
CA GLY A 234 -20.11 8.34 21.00
C GLY A 234 -20.05 8.35 19.47
N VAL A 235 -19.49 7.31 18.84
CA VAL A 235 -19.51 7.20 17.38
C VAL A 235 -20.87 6.65 16.93
N ASP A 236 -21.56 7.37 16.06
CA ASP A 236 -22.85 6.92 15.50
C ASP A 236 -22.68 5.64 14.67
N ARG A 237 -23.47 4.61 14.97
CA ARG A 237 -23.47 3.31 14.26
C ARG A 237 -23.79 3.42 12.77
N LYS A 238 -24.59 4.41 12.39
CA LYS A 238 -24.93 4.68 10.98
C LYS A 238 -23.82 5.43 10.23
N SER A 239 -22.86 6.00 10.95
CA SER A 239 -21.74 6.72 10.35
C SER A 239 -20.79 5.77 9.63
N LYS A 240 -20.27 6.22 8.48
CA LYS A 240 -19.19 5.52 7.75
C LYS A 240 -17.91 5.34 8.59
N THR A 241 -17.78 6.07 9.71
CA THR A 241 -16.64 5.97 10.64
C THR A 241 -16.77 4.83 11.64
N PHE A 242 -17.96 4.27 11.88
CA PHE A 242 -18.19 3.30 12.95
C PHE A 242 -17.34 2.01 12.81
N LEU A 243 -17.46 1.28 11.69
CA LEU A 243 -16.65 0.08 11.45
C LEU A 243 -15.14 0.38 11.38
N PRO A 244 -14.68 1.46 10.71
CA PRO A 244 -13.29 1.88 10.81
C PRO A 244 -12.83 2.12 12.25
N ALA A 245 -13.66 2.73 13.11
CA ALA A 245 -13.34 2.96 14.52
C ALA A 245 -13.14 1.65 15.28
N ILE A 246 -14.04 0.69 15.10
CA ILE A 246 -13.93 -0.66 15.69
C ILE A 246 -12.63 -1.32 15.23
N ARG A 247 -12.31 -1.24 13.93
CA ARG A 247 -11.08 -1.77 13.36
C ARG A 247 -9.83 -1.12 13.97
N VAL A 248 -9.83 0.20 14.19
CA VAL A 248 -8.71 0.89 14.81
C VAL A 248 -8.48 0.36 16.23
N LEU A 249 -9.55 0.22 17.03
CA LEU A 249 -9.42 -0.37 18.37
C LEU A 249 -8.93 -1.82 18.32
N GLY A 250 -9.40 -2.63 17.36
CA GLY A 250 -8.97 -4.01 17.18
C GLY A 250 -7.55 -4.17 16.62
N SER A 251 -6.96 -3.12 16.06
CA SER A 251 -5.60 -3.18 15.50
C SER A 251 -4.49 -3.02 16.54
N MET A 252 -4.83 -2.77 17.80
CA MET A 252 -3.86 -2.52 18.86
C MET A 252 -4.36 -2.96 20.23
N THR A 253 -3.45 -3.21 21.16
CA THR A 253 -3.81 -3.54 22.54
C THR A 253 -4.37 -2.34 23.28
N LYS A 254 -5.01 -2.57 24.43
CA LYS A 254 -5.54 -1.49 25.28
C LYS A 254 -4.42 -0.58 25.78
N GLU A 255 -3.28 -1.14 26.11
CA GLU A 255 -2.08 -0.40 26.56
C GLU A 255 -1.54 0.49 25.43
N ASN A 256 -1.50 -0.02 24.19
CA ASN A 256 -1.08 0.77 23.03
C ASN A 256 -2.05 1.92 22.76
N TRP A 257 -3.34 1.68 22.91
CA TRP A 257 -4.37 2.71 22.78
C TRP A 257 -4.18 3.82 23.83
N GLU A 258 -4.01 3.45 25.10
CA GLU A 258 -3.80 4.41 26.20
C GLU A 258 -2.50 5.20 26.02
N ARG A 259 -1.41 4.56 25.59
CA ARG A 259 -0.15 5.25 25.24
C ARG A 259 -0.33 6.28 24.14
N LYS A 260 -1.12 5.97 23.11
CA LYS A 260 -1.46 6.94 22.06
C LYS A 260 -2.27 8.11 22.61
N LEU A 261 -3.33 7.85 23.38
CA LEU A 261 -4.11 8.93 23.99
C LEU A 261 -3.21 9.84 24.83
N LYS A 262 -2.31 9.26 25.63
CA LYS A 262 -1.31 10.02 26.39
C LYS A 262 -0.42 10.88 25.49
N LEU A 263 0.07 10.33 24.37
CA LEU A 263 0.85 11.11 23.41
C LEU A 263 0.05 12.31 22.87
N PHE A 264 -1.22 12.15 22.51
CA PHE A 264 -2.04 13.28 22.06
C PHE A 264 -2.24 14.34 23.14
N ARG A 265 -2.39 13.95 24.41
CA ARG A 265 -2.43 14.88 25.55
C ARG A 265 -1.13 15.66 25.70
N GLU A 266 0.02 14.97 25.61
CA GLU A 266 1.35 15.59 25.64
C GLU A 266 1.55 16.58 24.48
N LEU A 267 0.87 16.36 23.35
CA LEU A 267 0.85 17.27 22.21
C LEU A 267 -0.15 18.44 22.36
N GLY A 268 -0.80 18.57 23.52
CA GLY A 268 -1.73 19.66 23.83
C GLY A 268 -3.16 19.46 23.33
N PHE A 269 -3.56 18.25 22.95
CA PHE A 269 -4.96 17.96 22.64
C PHE A 269 -5.75 17.68 23.92
N SER A 270 -6.90 18.34 24.08
CA SER A 270 -7.88 18.00 25.13
C SER A 270 -8.60 16.69 24.81
N GLU A 271 -9.16 16.03 25.83
CA GLU A 271 -9.96 14.81 25.65
C GLU A 271 -11.09 15.00 24.63
N ASP A 272 -11.81 16.12 24.71
CA ASP A 272 -12.88 16.44 23.76
C ASP A 272 -12.40 16.53 22.32
N ASN A 273 -11.22 17.10 22.09
CA ASN A 273 -10.64 17.21 20.76
C ASN A 273 -10.20 15.83 20.23
N ILE A 274 -9.67 14.96 21.10
CA ILE A 274 -9.28 13.59 20.72
C ILE A 274 -10.52 12.74 20.40
N LEU A 275 -11.58 12.85 21.19
CA LEU A 275 -12.83 12.14 20.93
C LEU A 275 -13.53 12.69 19.68
N PHE A 276 -13.58 14.00 19.50
CA PHE A 276 -14.11 14.63 18.29
C PHE A 276 -13.36 14.15 17.04
N ALA A 277 -12.03 14.11 17.13
CA ALA A 277 -11.17 13.56 16.10
C ALA A 277 -11.51 12.11 15.75
N PHE A 278 -11.63 11.26 16.77
CA PHE A 278 -11.93 9.84 16.60
C PHE A 278 -13.32 9.61 15.96
N ARG A 279 -14.34 10.33 16.42
CA ARG A 279 -15.71 10.24 15.86
C ARG A 279 -15.79 10.63 14.38
N ARG A 280 -14.92 11.55 13.93
CA ARG A 280 -14.90 11.99 12.52
C ARG A 280 -13.97 11.15 11.66
N VAL A 281 -12.75 10.89 12.12
CA VAL A 281 -11.70 10.17 11.37
C VAL A 281 -10.91 9.27 12.32
N ALA A 282 -11.50 8.14 12.70
CA ALA A 282 -10.89 7.22 13.66
C ALA A 282 -9.47 6.75 13.28
N GLN A 283 -9.17 6.65 11.98
CA GLN A 283 -7.86 6.22 11.48
C GLN A 283 -6.71 7.12 11.91
N VAL A 284 -6.98 8.38 12.29
CA VAL A 284 -5.96 9.29 12.85
C VAL A 284 -5.26 8.66 14.05
N LEU A 285 -6.00 7.94 14.89
CA LEU A 285 -5.44 7.25 16.06
C LEU A 285 -4.79 5.90 15.70
N ALA A 286 -4.86 5.44 14.45
CA ALA A 286 -4.15 4.24 13.99
C ALA A 286 -2.68 4.52 13.62
N VAL A 287 -2.31 5.77 13.36
CA VAL A 287 -0.95 6.16 12.97
C VAL A 287 0.04 5.82 14.09
N SER A 288 1.20 5.24 13.77
CA SER A 288 2.19 4.82 14.77
C SER A 288 2.71 6.01 15.60
N GLU A 289 3.03 5.76 16.87
CA GLU A 289 3.57 6.81 17.75
C GLU A 289 4.84 7.44 17.17
N ARG A 290 5.71 6.61 16.55
CA ARG A 290 6.92 7.06 15.86
C ARG A 290 6.60 8.11 14.80
N LYS A 291 5.65 7.83 13.90
CA LYS A 291 5.26 8.76 12.83
C LYS A 291 4.66 10.05 13.38
N ILE A 292 3.88 9.96 14.46
CA ILE A 292 3.33 11.14 15.15
C ILE A 292 4.47 11.99 15.71
N LYS A 293 5.44 11.38 16.41
CA LYS A 293 6.61 12.06 17.00
C LYS A 293 7.52 12.69 15.94
N GLU A 294 7.80 11.98 14.85
CA GLU A 294 8.59 12.48 13.71
C GLU A 294 7.94 13.70 13.07
N MET A 295 6.63 13.63 12.81
CA MET A 295 5.87 14.76 12.24
C MET A 295 5.86 15.97 13.19
N MET A 296 5.82 15.72 14.51
CA MET A 296 5.85 16.77 15.53
C MET A 296 7.26 17.27 15.85
N GLY A 297 8.32 16.74 15.21
CA GLY A 297 9.70 17.16 15.45
C GLY A 297 10.26 16.75 16.82
N PHE A 298 9.71 15.72 17.48
CA PHE A 298 10.17 15.28 18.82
C PHE A 298 11.63 14.82 18.83
N ASN A 299 12.17 14.38 17.69
CA ASN A 299 13.57 13.97 17.56
C ASN A 299 14.55 15.16 17.57
N ILE A 300 14.06 16.40 17.53
CA ILE A 300 14.90 17.62 17.58
C ILE A 300 15.04 18.13 19.03
N LEU A 301 14.15 17.73 19.96
CA LEU A 301 14.10 18.28 21.32
C LEU A 301 14.79 17.42 22.40
N LYS A 302 15.22 16.19 22.09
CA LYS A 302 15.83 15.28 23.08
C LYS A 302 17.34 15.06 22.93
N SER A 303 17.98 15.65 21.92
CA SER A 303 19.43 15.54 21.68
C SER A 303 20.18 16.84 22.00
N SER A 304 20.01 17.37 23.21
CA SER A 304 20.92 18.40 23.73
C SER A 304 21.13 18.20 25.23
N PRO A 305 22.29 17.67 25.65
CA PRO A 305 22.78 17.89 27.01
C PRO A 305 23.42 19.30 27.08
N VAL A 306 23.01 20.01 28.13
CA VAL A 306 23.44 21.31 28.67
C VAL A 306 24.82 21.83 28.22
N SER A 307 24.85 23.10 27.78
CA SER A 307 25.92 24.00 28.20
C SER A 307 25.30 25.27 28.79
N ALA A 308 25.62 25.51 30.05
CA ALA A 308 25.22 26.68 30.80
C ALA A 308 25.83 27.93 30.17
N THR A 309 24.98 28.90 29.82
CA THR A 309 25.42 30.30 29.78
C THR A 309 24.25 31.20 30.15
N LYS A 310 24.35 31.71 31.38
CA LYS A 310 23.63 32.84 32.01
C LYS A 310 22.13 32.96 31.71
N ALA A 311 21.37 32.63 32.75
CA ALA A 311 20.12 33.29 33.06
C ALA A 311 20.26 34.82 32.93
N VAL A 312 19.53 35.39 31.97
CA VAL A 312 19.02 36.76 32.11
C VAL A 312 17.58 36.61 32.57
N LEU A 313 17.39 36.84 33.86
CA LEU A 313 16.10 37.16 34.45
C LEU A 313 15.51 38.35 33.68
N ILE A 314 14.45 38.11 32.92
CA ILE A 314 13.41 39.12 32.69
C ILE A 314 12.15 38.53 33.30
N THR A 315 11.91 38.88 34.57
CA THR A 315 10.61 38.70 35.21
C THR A 315 9.56 39.57 34.51
N PRO A 316 8.29 39.12 34.51
CA PRO A 316 7.22 39.72 33.70
C PRO A 316 6.66 40.96 34.39
N THR A 317 6.81 42.13 33.76
CA THR A 317 6.06 43.34 34.16
C THR A 317 5.49 44.02 32.92
N ALA A 318 4.30 43.58 32.52
CA ALA A 318 3.20 44.42 32.03
C ALA A 318 2.12 43.51 31.43
N LYS A 319 0.95 43.52 32.05
CA LYS A 319 -0.30 43.04 31.46
C LYS A 319 -0.60 43.90 30.22
N PRO A 320 -0.93 43.34 29.04
CA PRO A 320 -1.85 44.00 28.13
C PRO A 320 -3.24 43.50 28.47
N THR A 321 -4.03 44.40 29.05
CA THR A 321 -5.45 44.27 29.31
C THR A 321 -6.18 43.98 28.00
N PHE A 322 -6.70 42.76 27.84
CA PHE A 322 -7.66 42.44 26.77
C PHE A 322 -9.02 43.05 27.14
N SER A 323 -9.22 44.32 26.78
CA SER A 323 -10.54 44.93 26.67
C SER A 323 -10.80 45.21 25.19
N LYS A 324 -11.95 44.73 24.69
CA LYS A 324 -12.46 44.73 23.30
C LYS A 324 -12.03 43.59 22.36
N VAL A 325 -12.48 42.34 22.62
CA VAL A 325 -13.09 41.47 21.57
C VAL A 325 -14.13 40.48 22.17
N LEU A 326 -14.82 40.83 23.26
CA LEU A 326 -15.99 40.07 23.71
C LEU A 326 -17.10 41.02 24.18
N SER A 327 -17.76 41.62 23.21
CA SER A 327 -19.05 42.29 23.36
C SER A 327 -19.87 41.97 22.13
N LEU A 328 -20.29 40.71 22.04
CA LEU A 328 -21.42 40.20 21.28
C LEU A 328 -21.45 38.71 21.61
N LEU A 329 -22.60 38.19 22.04
CA LEU A 329 -22.86 36.82 22.52
C LEU A 329 -22.43 36.65 24.00
N HIS A 330 -23.26 36.89 25.02
CA HIS A 330 -24.59 36.33 25.22
C HIS A 330 -25.49 37.26 26.06
N SER A 331 -26.70 37.53 25.55
CA SER A 331 -27.90 37.67 26.39
C SER A 331 -29.10 37.12 25.61
N VAL A 332 -29.66 36.04 26.14
CA VAL A 332 -31.03 35.54 25.92
C VAL A 332 -31.71 35.85 27.27
N PRO A 333 -32.98 36.32 27.39
CA PRO A 333 -34.11 35.60 26.82
C PRO A 333 -35.40 36.36 26.44
N ASN A 334 -36.28 35.58 25.81
CA ASN A 334 -37.75 35.62 25.83
C ASN A 334 -38.53 36.57 24.91
N SER A 335 -39.36 35.90 24.09
CA SER A 335 -40.82 36.10 23.97
C SER A 335 -41.33 36.49 22.57
N CYS A 336 -42.15 35.56 22.05
CA CYS A 336 -43.40 35.71 21.31
C CYS A 336 -43.53 36.71 20.14
N LYS A 337 -44.01 36.13 19.02
CA LYS A 337 -45.12 36.62 18.16
C LYS A 337 -44.85 37.94 17.41
N THR A 338 -45.26 38.20 16.19
CA THR A 338 -46.02 37.55 15.12
C THR A 338 -45.86 38.50 13.92
N HIS A 339 -46.31 38.08 12.73
CA HIS A 339 -46.82 38.92 11.64
C HIS A 339 -45.88 39.52 10.57
N PHE A 340 -46.18 39.06 9.34
CA PHE A 340 -46.27 39.82 8.06
C PHE A 340 -44.97 40.39 7.46
N ARG A 341 -44.66 40.34 6.15
CA ARG A 341 -45.34 39.92 4.90
C ARG A 341 -44.25 39.82 3.80
N PHE A 342 -44.43 38.94 2.82
CA PHE A 342 -43.69 38.87 1.53
C PHE A 342 -43.97 40.11 0.64
N PRO A 343 -43.12 40.42 -0.36
CA PRO A 343 -43.27 39.90 -1.74
C PRO A 343 -41.92 39.48 -2.38
N SER A 344 -41.77 38.27 -2.94
CA SER A 344 -42.10 37.80 -4.30
C SER A 344 -41.37 38.50 -5.46
N SER A 345 -40.46 37.78 -6.14
CA SER A 345 -40.51 37.55 -7.60
C SER A 345 -39.39 36.61 -8.09
N LYS A 346 -39.87 35.48 -8.62
CA LYS A 346 -39.38 34.37 -9.47
C LYS A 346 -38.01 34.41 -10.23
N PRO A 347 -37.55 33.22 -10.70
CA PRO A 347 -36.19 32.92 -11.13
C PRO A 347 -36.01 32.95 -12.66
N ALA A 348 -34.75 32.96 -13.12
CA ALA A 348 -34.41 32.68 -14.52
C ALA A 348 -33.23 31.69 -14.59
N VAL A 349 -33.50 30.58 -15.25
CA VAL A 349 -32.55 29.54 -15.66
C VAL A 349 -32.19 29.83 -17.11
N TYR A 350 -30.90 29.82 -17.48
CA TYR A 350 -30.48 29.45 -18.82
C TYR A 350 -29.12 28.72 -18.77
N SER A 351 -29.12 27.53 -19.35
CA SER A 351 -27.95 26.78 -19.79
C SER A 351 -27.31 27.44 -21.01
N ILE A 352 -26.00 27.27 -21.22
CA ILE A 352 -25.35 26.93 -22.51
C ILE A 352 -23.86 26.65 -22.22
N SER A 353 -23.33 25.65 -22.92
CA SER A 353 -21.94 25.18 -22.95
C SER A 353 -21.20 25.80 -24.15
N LEU A 354 -19.93 26.21 -24.02
CA LEU A 354 -18.79 25.74 -24.84
C LEU A 354 -17.46 26.48 -24.52
N ALA A 355 -16.38 25.71 -24.71
CA ALA A 355 -14.94 25.95 -24.74
C ALA A 355 -14.33 27.33 -25.06
N GLY A 356 -13.09 27.54 -24.56
CA GLY A 356 -12.03 28.23 -25.31
C GLY A 356 -11.16 29.25 -24.57
N PHE A 357 -9.93 28.85 -24.23
CA PHE A 357 -8.65 29.60 -24.18
C PHE A 357 -8.58 31.10 -23.82
N GLY A 358 -7.61 31.44 -22.96
CA GLY A 358 -6.93 32.75 -22.99
C GLY A 358 -6.49 33.26 -21.61
N GLY A 359 -5.20 33.16 -21.30
CA GLY A 359 -4.61 33.65 -20.06
C GLY A 359 -4.39 35.16 -20.02
N SER A 360 -4.27 35.70 -18.80
CA SER A 360 -3.40 36.86 -18.55
C SER A 360 -3.02 37.01 -17.07
N PHE A 361 -1.72 36.89 -16.84
CA PHE A 361 -0.86 37.71 -15.98
C PHE A 361 -1.51 38.58 -14.88
N TYR A 362 -1.19 38.28 -13.63
CA TYR A 362 -0.88 39.33 -12.64
C TYR A 362 0.42 39.02 -11.90
N ARG A 363 1.42 39.83 -12.24
CA ARG A 363 2.75 39.94 -11.63
C ARG A 363 2.61 40.78 -10.36
N ARG A 364 3.06 40.30 -9.19
CA ARG A 364 3.32 41.18 -8.03
C ARG A 364 4.60 40.80 -7.29
N LYS A 365 5.30 41.85 -6.87
CA LYS A 365 6.74 42.01 -6.64
C LYS A 365 7.29 41.23 -5.42
N ARG A 366 8.55 40.78 -5.57
CA ARG A 366 9.48 40.40 -4.50
C ARG A 366 9.89 41.63 -3.69
N ASN A 367 9.97 41.46 -2.36
CA ASN A 367 10.86 42.25 -1.50
C ASN A 367 11.87 41.30 -0.85
N PHE A 368 13.12 41.78 -0.74
CA PHE A 368 14.33 41.05 -0.36
C PHE A 368 14.93 41.66 0.92
N ARG A 369 15.82 40.89 1.58
CA ARG A 369 16.73 41.15 2.74
C ARG A 369 16.24 40.55 4.06
N GLY A 370 17.03 39.80 4.84
CA GLY A 370 18.40 39.28 4.77
C GLY A 370 18.44 38.00 5.64
N GLY A 371 19.29 37.00 5.43
CA GLY A 371 20.74 37.04 5.55
C GLY A 371 21.18 36.02 6.62
N LEU A 372 21.19 34.73 6.27
CA LEU A 372 21.89 33.65 6.97
C LEU A 372 22.29 32.62 5.91
N ILE A 373 23.57 32.23 5.91
CA ILE A 373 24.19 31.36 4.91
C ILE A 373 23.55 29.97 4.99
N ALA A 374 22.70 29.65 4.02
CA ALA A 374 22.19 28.31 3.77
C ALA A 374 22.92 27.73 2.56
N MET A 375 23.48 26.54 2.70
CA MET A 375 23.92 25.72 1.58
C MET A 375 22.75 25.59 0.58
N ALA A 376 23.04 25.83 -0.70
CA ALA A 376 22.07 26.05 -1.76
C ALA A 376 20.97 24.98 -1.82
N ALA A 377 19.70 25.42 -1.77
CA ALA A 377 18.58 24.62 -2.26
C ALA A 377 18.75 24.42 -3.77
N PRO A 378 18.58 23.20 -4.32
CA PRO A 378 18.68 23.00 -5.75
C PRO A 378 17.54 23.76 -6.45
N GLY A 379 17.91 24.74 -7.28
CA GLY A 379 16.98 25.35 -8.22
C GLY A 379 16.44 24.26 -9.15
N SER A 380 15.12 24.26 -9.38
CA SER A 380 14.52 23.30 -10.31
C SER A 380 15.13 23.49 -11.71
N VAL A 381 15.74 22.45 -12.27
CA VAL A 381 16.26 22.46 -13.64
C VAL A 381 15.07 22.29 -14.58
N GLN A 382 14.66 23.38 -15.23
CA GLN A 382 13.60 23.38 -16.24
C GLN A 382 14.23 23.23 -17.63
N LYS A 383 13.97 22.10 -18.29
CA LYS A 383 14.38 21.78 -19.67
C LYS A 383 13.26 21.00 -20.34
N SER A 384 13.07 21.21 -21.64
CA SER A 384 12.15 20.45 -22.50
C SER A 384 12.63 19.01 -22.71
N GLU A 385 11.74 18.12 -23.16
CA GLU A 385 12.11 16.72 -23.44
C GLU A 385 13.10 16.62 -24.61
N GLU A 386 13.02 17.53 -25.58
CA GLU A 386 13.94 17.62 -26.72
C GLU A 386 15.35 18.01 -26.26
N GLU A 387 15.46 18.98 -25.34
CA GLU A 387 16.73 19.36 -24.74
C GLU A 387 17.32 18.22 -23.91
N TRP A 388 16.50 17.48 -23.17
CA TRP A 388 16.95 16.29 -22.44
C TRP A 388 17.42 15.18 -23.40
N ARG A 389 16.72 14.96 -24.50
CA ARG A 389 17.10 13.97 -25.53
C ARG A 389 18.42 14.33 -26.21
N ALA A 390 18.76 15.61 -26.30
CA ALA A 390 20.03 16.07 -26.88
C ALA A 390 21.24 15.88 -25.95
N ILE A 391 21.05 15.90 -24.62
CA ILE A 391 22.15 15.84 -23.64
C ILE A 391 22.31 14.48 -22.95
N LEU A 392 21.24 13.68 -22.88
CA LEU A 392 21.25 12.35 -22.26
C LEU A 392 21.56 11.29 -23.32
N SER A 393 22.26 10.22 -22.92
CA SER A 393 22.34 9.03 -23.77
C SER A 393 20.94 8.40 -23.95
N PRO A 394 20.72 7.59 -24.99
CA PRO A 394 19.42 6.92 -25.20
C PRO A 394 18.90 6.16 -23.98
N ASP A 395 19.78 5.43 -23.28
CA ASP A 395 19.41 4.70 -22.05
C ASP A 395 19.17 5.62 -20.85
N GLN A 396 19.95 6.69 -20.70
CA GLN A 396 19.71 7.69 -19.67
C GLN A 396 18.36 8.39 -19.89
N PHE A 397 18.03 8.72 -21.13
CA PHE A 397 16.75 9.30 -21.49
C PHE A 397 15.59 8.32 -21.22
N ARG A 398 15.73 7.06 -21.63
CA ARG A 398 14.76 5.98 -21.36
C ARG A 398 14.48 5.82 -19.86
N ILE A 399 15.51 5.88 -19.03
CA ILE A 399 15.34 5.71 -17.58
C ILE A 399 14.86 7.00 -16.91
N LEU A 400 15.60 8.11 -17.04
CA LEU A 400 15.32 9.36 -16.33
C LEU A 400 14.02 10.03 -16.80
N ARG A 401 13.65 9.93 -18.07
CA ARG A 401 12.49 10.64 -18.64
C ARG A 401 11.32 9.73 -18.96
N GLN A 402 11.58 8.55 -19.53
CA GLN A 402 10.52 7.59 -19.88
C GLN A 402 10.20 6.58 -18.76
N LYS A 403 10.77 6.77 -17.56
CA LYS A 403 10.56 5.92 -16.38
C LYS A 403 10.89 4.44 -16.62
N GLY A 404 11.85 4.17 -17.50
CA GLY A 404 12.37 2.84 -17.73
C GLY A 404 13.15 2.32 -16.52
N THR A 405 13.38 1.01 -16.50
CA THR A 405 14.20 0.34 -15.48
C THR A 405 15.30 -0.47 -16.19
N GLU A 406 16.48 -0.54 -15.59
CA GLU A 406 17.54 -1.46 -16.02
C GLU A 406 17.19 -2.91 -15.71
N TYR A 407 17.76 -3.86 -16.44
CA TYR A 407 17.65 -5.27 -16.04
C TYR A 407 18.38 -5.51 -14.71
N PRO A 408 17.86 -6.39 -13.83
CA PRO A 408 18.51 -6.68 -12.56
C PRO A 408 19.89 -7.31 -12.79
N GLY A 409 20.88 -6.86 -12.02
CA GLY A 409 22.25 -7.37 -12.03
C GLY A 409 23.14 -6.86 -13.16
N THR A 410 22.62 -6.01 -14.07
CA THR A 410 23.40 -5.45 -15.18
C THR A 410 23.95 -4.05 -14.90
N GLY A 411 23.44 -3.38 -13.87
CA GLY A 411 23.80 -2.00 -13.56
C GLY A 411 25.22 -1.86 -13.01
N LEU A 412 25.96 -0.86 -13.51
CA LEU A 412 27.35 -0.57 -13.14
C LEU A 412 27.56 -0.46 -11.62
N TYR A 413 26.59 0.12 -10.90
CA TYR A 413 26.75 0.45 -9.48
C TYR A 413 26.14 -0.57 -8.52
N ASP A 414 25.58 -1.69 -9.00
CA ASP A 414 24.96 -2.71 -8.14
C ASP A 414 26.00 -3.27 -7.13
N LYS A 415 27.09 -3.84 -7.65
CA LYS A 415 28.20 -4.43 -6.85
C LYS A 415 29.37 -3.47 -6.60
N PHE A 416 29.18 -2.18 -6.84
CA PHE A 416 30.20 -1.14 -6.65
C PHE A 416 30.06 -0.48 -5.26
N PHE A 417 31.14 -0.34 -4.49
CA PHE A 417 31.09 0.13 -3.10
C PHE A 417 32.21 1.13 -2.73
N ASP A 418 32.76 1.85 -3.70
CA ASP A 418 33.82 2.83 -3.43
C ASP A 418 33.30 4.05 -2.67
N GLU A 419 34.21 4.72 -1.96
CA GLU A 419 33.90 5.93 -1.19
C GLU A 419 33.71 7.16 -2.09
N GLY A 420 32.57 7.83 -1.96
CA GLY A 420 32.23 8.99 -2.79
C GLY A 420 30.76 9.37 -2.74
N VAL A 421 30.35 10.12 -3.75
CA VAL A 421 28.99 10.67 -3.88
C VAL A 421 28.37 10.23 -5.21
N TYR A 422 27.12 9.80 -5.16
CA TYR A 422 26.33 9.46 -6.34
C TYR A 422 25.45 10.66 -6.70
N ASN A 423 25.73 11.26 -7.85
CA ASN A 423 25.01 12.39 -8.39
C ASN A 423 23.95 11.95 -9.40
N CYS A 424 22.91 12.75 -9.60
CA CYS A 424 21.95 12.55 -10.68
C CYS A 424 22.67 12.63 -12.03
N ALA A 425 22.53 11.60 -12.87
CA ALA A 425 23.12 11.60 -14.21
C ALA A 425 22.55 12.72 -15.11
N GLY A 426 21.33 13.19 -14.84
CA GLY A 426 20.69 14.25 -15.62
C GLY A 426 21.16 15.66 -15.26
N CYS A 427 21.05 16.06 -13.99
CA CYS A 427 21.33 17.43 -13.56
C CYS A 427 22.59 17.59 -12.69
N GLY A 428 23.26 16.50 -12.34
CA GLY A 428 24.45 16.53 -11.50
C GLY A 428 24.19 16.78 -10.00
N THR A 429 22.93 16.93 -9.57
CA THR A 429 22.60 17.12 -8.15
C THR A 429 23.07 15.92 -7.30
N PRO A 430 23.77 16.12 -6.17
CA PRO A 430 24.13 15.05 -5.25
C PRO A 430 22.88 14.34 -4.69
N LEU A 431 22.80 13.02 -4.87
CA LEU A 431 21.64 12.22 -4.44
C LEU A 431 21.96 11.36 -3.23
N TYR A 432 23.07 10.62 -3.24
CA TYR A 432 23.42 9.66 -2.20
C TYR A 432 24.91 9.74 -1.82
N LYS A 433 25.22 9.44 -0.55
CA LYS A 433 26.60 9.19 -0.11
C LYS A 433 26.90 7.70 -0.16
N SER A 434 28.13 7.30 -0.47
CA SER A 434 28.55 5.90 -0.45
C SER A 434 28.28 5.19 0.89
N VAL A 435 28.40 5.90 2.01
CA VAL A 435 28.11 5.37 3.37
C VAL A 435 26.65 4.96 3.58
N THR A 436 25.75 5.42 2.70
CA THR A 436 24.33 5.06 2.72
C THR A 436 24.01 3.87 1.82
N LYS A 437 24.99 3.44 1.01
CA LYS A 437 24.85 2.28 0.11
C LYS A 437 24.99 1.00 0.91
N PHE A 438 24.17 0.00 0.62
CA PHE A 438 24.26 -1.32 1.22
C PHE A 438 23.92 -2.40 0.21
N ASN A 439 24.30 -3.65 0.49
CA ASN A 439 23.92 -4.78 -0.35
C ASN A 439 22.55 -5.32 0.09
N SER A 440 21.54 -5.09 -0.76
CA SER A 440 20.19 -5.59 -0.51
C SER A 440 19.85 -6.89 -1.26
N GLY A 441 20.72 -7.36 -2.15
CA GLY A 441 20.46 -8.49 -3.03
C GLY A 441 19.36 -8.26 -4.08
N CYS A 442 18.95 -7.01 -4.34
CA CYS A 442 17.84 -6.73 -5.26
C CYS A 442 18.23 -6.69 -6.74
N GLY A 443 19.52 -6.64 -7.08
CA GLY A 443 20.03 -6.53 -8.45
C GLY A 443 20.19 -5.09 -8.96
N TRP A 444 20.04 -4.10 -8.09
CA TRP A 444 20.29 -2.68 -8.38
C TRP A 444 21.00 -2.05 -7.18
N PRO A 445 21.74 -0.93 -7.36
CA PRO A 445 22.31 -0.20 -6.23
C PRO A 445 21.21 0.22 -5.25
N ALA A 446 21.44 -0.13 -3.99
CA ALA A 446 20.51 0.12 -2.89
C ALA A 446 21.11 1.12 -1.89
N PHE A 447 20.32 2.12 -1.52
CA PHE A 447 20.67 3.11 -0.50
C PHE A 447 19.58 3.19 0.57
N TYR A 448 19.93 3.50 1.81
CA TYR A 448 18.94 3.66 2.89
C TYR A 448 18.57 5.13 3.17
N GLU A 449 19.35 6.08 2.66
CA GLU A 449 19.13 7.51 2.87
C GLU A 449 19.79 8.32 1.74
N GLY A 450 19.09 9.31 1.21
CA GLY A 450 19.68 10.30 0.29
C GLY A 450 19.91 11.65 0.96
N PHE A 451 20.55 12.58 0.25
CA PHE A 451 20.72 13.94 0.76
C PHE A 451 19.37 14.59 1.06
N PRO A 452 19.24 15.34 2.19
CA PRO A 452 17.99 16.01 2.54
C PRO A 452 17.49 16.91 1.40
N GLY A 453 16.27 16.63 0.94
CA GLY A 453 15.61 17.38 -0.14
C GLY A 453 16.07 17.06 -1.56
N ALA A 454 17.02 16.13 -1.76
CA ALA A 454 17.50 15.76 -3.11
C ALA A 454 16.59 14.79 -3.86
N ILE A 455 15.76 14.04 -3.13
CA ILE A 455 14.89 12.99 -3.66
C ILE A 455 13.43 13.35 -3.38
N ALA A 456 12.61 13.33 -4.44
CA ALA A 456 11.16 13.46 -4.35
C ALA A 456 10.51 12.09 -4.49
N CYS A 457 9.65 11.74 -3.53
CA CYS A 457 8.95 10.46 -3.48
C CYS A 457 7.49 10.63 -3.91
N ASN A 458 7.10 10.00 -5.01
CA ASN A 458 5.76 10.08 -5.58
C ASN A 458 5.16 8.66 -5.64
N PRO A 459 3.95 8.43 -5.10
CA PRO A 459 3.28 7.14 -5.27
C PRO A 459 3.00 6.85 -6.76
N ASP A 460 3.28 5.63 -7.21
CA ASP A 460 2.89 5.18 -8.54
C ASP A 460 1.34 5.14 -8.66
N PRO A 461 0.78 5.17 -9.88
CA PRO A 461 -0.67 5.06 -10.10
C PRO A 461 -1.28 3.79 -9.50
N ASP A 462 -0.48 2.73 -9.34
CA ASP A 462 -0.88 1.47 -8.69
C ASP A 462 -1.03 1.59 -7.15
N GLY A 463 -0.50 2.67 -6.55
CA GLY A 463 -0.50 2.93 -5.12
C GLY A 463 0.34 1.95 -4.28
N MET A 464 1.03 1.00 -4.91
CA MET A 464 1.82 -0.04 -4.25
C MET A 464 3.30 0.33 -4.19
N ARG A 465 3.82 0.99 -5.23
CA ARG A 465 5.22 1.40 -5.30
C ARG A 465 5.33 2.91 -5.12
N THR A 466 6.44 3.37 -4.54
CA THR A 466 6.76 4.80 -4.45
C THR A 466 7.95 5.08 -5.35
N GLU A 467 7.69 5.78 -6.45
CA GLU A 467 8.70 6.28 -7.35
C GLU A 467 9.59 7.29 -6.63
N ILE A 468 10.90 7.15 -6.78
CA ILE A 468 11.87 8.16 -6.39
C ILE A 468 12.38 8.89 -7.62
N THR A 469 12.30 10.22 -7.56
CA THR A 469 12.74 11.13 -8.63
C THR A 469 13.74 12.12 -8.06
N CYS A 470 14.64 12.64 -8.90
CA CYS A 470 15.50 13.75 -8.51
C CYS A 470 14.64 15.00 -8.30
N ALA A 471 14.70 15.61 -7.11
CA ALA A 471 13.91 16.79 -6.79
C ALA A 471 14.29 18.02 -7.64
N ALA A 472 15.51 18.05 -8.20
CA ALA A 472 15.99 19.16 -9.02
C ALA A 472 15.47 19.11 -10.47
N CYS A 473 15.55 17.96 -11.16
CA CYS A 473 15.17 17.85 -12.58
C CYS A 473 13.95 16.97 -12.86
N GLY A 474 13.38 16.33 -11.83
CA GLY A 474 12.28 15.38 -11.96
C GLY A 474 12.64 14.05 -12.62
N GLY A 475 13.93 13.76 -12.82
CA GLY A 475 14.38 12.52 -13.45
C GLY A 475 14.07 11.28 -12.60
N HIS A 476 13.51 10.25 -13.19
CA HIS A 476 13.23 8.96 -12.55
C HIS A 476 14.52 8.26 -12.12
N LEU A 477 14.60 7.89 -10.84
CA LEU A 477 15.74 7.20 -10.27
C LEU A 477 15.43 5.71 -10.05
N GLY A 478 14.21 5.40 -9.63
CA GLY A 478 13.79 4.04 -9.31
C GLY A 478 12.63 4.05 -8.31
N HIS A 479 12.67 3.14 -7.33
CA HIS A 479 11.62 3.01 -6.32
C HIS A 479 12.18 2.86 -4.91
N VAL A 480 11.44 3.37 -3.93
CA VAL A 480 11.73 3.16 -2.51
C VAL A 480 10.77 2.15 -1.90
N PHE A 481 11.34 1.19 -1.18
CA PHE A 481 10.63 0.18 -0.39
C PHE A 481 10.95 0.40 1.09
N LYS A 482 9.97 0.15 1.98
CA LYS A 482 10.12 0.41 3.42
C LYS A 482 9.61 -0.79 4.22
N GLY A 483 10.25 -1.11 5.34
CA GLY A 483 9.78 -2.17 6.23
C GLY A 483 10.16 -3.59 5.79
N GLU A 484 11.28 -3.73 5.07
CA GLU A 484 11.78 -5.03 4.59
C GLU A 484 12.67 -5.73 5.62
N GLY A 485 13.04 -5.04 6.71
CA GLY A 485 13.83 -5.60 7.81
C GLY A 485 15.33 -5.60 7.54
N PHE A 486 15.82 -4.66 6.72
CA PHE A 486 17.26 -4.52 6.52
C PHE A 486 17.91 -3.89 7.77
N PRO A 487 19.14 -4.30 8.13
CA PRO A 487 19.87 -3.74 9.27
C PRO A 487 20.44 -2.35 8.93
N THR A 488 19.59 -1.43 8.48
CA THR A 488 19.93 -0.05 8.12
C THR A 488 19.18 0.92 9.04
N PRO A 489 19.72 2.14 9.30
CA PRO A 489 19.11 3.08 10.25
C PRO A 489 17.65 3.45 9.96
N THR A 490 17.26 3.47 8.69
CA THR A 490 15.93 3.91 8.24
C THR A 490 14.98 2.75 7.90
N ASP A 491 15.51 1.53 7.71
CA ASP A 491 14.81 0.38 7.12
C ASP A 491 14.08 0.74 5.80
N GLU A 492 14.72 1.64 5.04
CA GLU A 492 14.33 2.00 3.68
C GLU A 492 15.34 1.41 2.69
N ARG A 493 14.83 0.96 1.55
CA ARG A 493 15.62 0.50 0.42
C ARG A 493 15.25 1.32 -0.80
N HIS A 494 16.07 2.30 -1.10
CA HIS A 494 16.03 3.03 -2.36
C HIS A 494 16.69 2.16 -3.41
N CYS A 495 15.88 1.49 -4.21
CA CYS A 495 16.30 0.67 -5.34
C CYS A 495 16.48 1.59 -6.55
N VAL A 496 17.72 1.91 -6.91
CA VAL A 496 18.03 2.96 -7.88
C VAL A 496 18.62 2.36 -9.16
N ASN A 497 18.27 2.90 -10.32
CA ASN A 497 18.93 2.56 -11.58
C ASN A 497 20.36 3.14 -11.58
N SER A 498 21.36 2.29 -11.83
CA SER A 498 22.76 2.72 -12.00
C SER A 498 22.92 3.78 -13.09
N ILE A 499 22.22 3.65 -14.22
CA ILE A 499 22.28 4.61 -15.35
C ILE A 499 21.71 5.99 -14.95
N SER A 500 20.86 6.06 -13.93
CA SER A 500 20.35 7.33 -13.39
C SER A 500 21.37 8.05 -12.48
N LEU A 501 22.49 7.40 -12.16
CA LEU A 501 23.53 7.88 -11.26
C LEU A 501 24.84 8.17 -12.00
N LYS A 502 25.64 9.07 -11.43
CA LYS A 502 27.03 9.31 -11.80
C LYS A 502 27.85 9.38 -10.52
N PHE A 503 28.79 8.45 -10.34
CA PHE A 503 29.64 8.40 -9.16
C PHE A 503 30.81 9.40 -9.24
N VAL A 504 31.08 10.10 -8.14
CA VAL A 504 32.23 10.98 -7.93
C VAL A 504 33.02 10.47 -6.72
N PRO A 505 34.25 9.93 -6.90
CA PRO A 505 35.07 9.45 -5.80
C PRO A 505 35.40 10.55 -4.77
N ALA A 506 35.51 10.20 -3.48
CA ALA A 506 35.81 11.14 -2.41
C ALA A 506 37.18 11.82 -2.56
N ASN A 507 38.14 11.15 -3.22
CA ASN A 507 39.50 11.65 -3.47
C ASN A 507 39.66 12.37 -4.82
N SER A 508 38.54 12.73 -5.47
CA SER A 508 38.56 13.55 -6.68
C SER A 508 38.78 15.01 -6.29
N SER A 509 40.00 15.34 -5.85
CA SER A 509 40.45 16.71 -5.75
C SER A 509 40.34 17.36 -7.12
N LEU A 510 39.55 18.44 -7.22
CA LEU A 510 39.81 19.48 -8.20
C LEU A 510 41.19 20.09 -7.96
#